data_AF-A0A7J7WI97-F1
#
_entry.id   AF-A0A7J7WI97-F1
#
_cell.length_a   1.000
_cell.length_b   1.000
_cell.length_c   1.000
_cell.angle_alpha   90.00
_cell.angle_beta   90.00
_cell.angle_gamma   90.00
#
_symmetry.space_group_name_H-M   'P 1'
#
loop_
_entity.id
_entity.type
_entity.pdbx_description
1 polymer ?
#
loop_
_entity_poly.entity_id
_entity_poly.type
_entity_poly.pdbx_seq_one_letter_code
_entity_poly.pdbx_strand_id
1 'polypeptide(L)'
;MALTLLRLAPVSVSARGLAAVAQRSGGIHTSVQGQRQFGPLAFIFGDKTSKKLTKFSKVITVDGNICSGKSKLAKAIAEKLGLKHFPEAGIHYVDSTTGDGKPLDVQYSGNCSLEKFYDDPKSNDGNSYRLQSWLVQDKLKVLNYTTIPIYLPEITIGAHQSDRVFREFSELPGRKYCPGYNADVGDKWIWLK
;
A
#
# COMPACT_ATOMS: atom_id res chain seq x y z
N MET A 1 8.11 37.55 -29.94
CA MET A 1 9.57 37.75 -30.05
C MET A 1 9.90 39.15 -29.54
N ALA A 2 10.31 39.27 -28.28
CA ALA A 2 11.02 40.43 -27.73
C ALA A 2 11.64 39.97 -26.40
N LEU A 3 12.93 39.66 -26.44
CA LEU A 3 13.74 39.21 -25.31
C LEU A 3 14.38 40.43 -24.65
N THR A 4 14.04 40.71 -23.40
CA THR A 4 14.74 41.72 -22.59
C THR A 4 15.70 41.01 -21.65
N LEU A 5 16.99 41.05 -22.00
CA LEU A 5 18.10 40.50 -21.22
C LEU A 5 18.46 41.45 -20.08
N LEU A 6 18.17 41.08 -18.84
CA LEU A 6 18.72 41.74 -17.65
C LEU A 6 19.94 40.95 -17.16
N ARG A 7 21.14 41.47 -17.45
CA ARG A 7 22.40 41.03 -16.85
C ARG A 7 22.49 41.55 -15.42
N LEU A 8 22.51 40.66 -14.44
CA LEU A 8 22.90 40.98 -13.06
C LEU A 8 24.36 40.57 -12.86
N ALA A 9 25.23 41.55 -12.62
CA ALA A 9 26.61 41.33 -12.21
C ALA A 9 26.69 41.12 -10.68
N PRO A 10 27.60 40.28 -10.18
CA PRO A 10 27.74 40.02 -8.75
C PRO A 10 28.47 41.17 -8.05
N VAL A 11 27.81 41.80 -7.08
CA VAL A 11 28.47 42.74 -6.16
C VAL A 11 29.01 41.93 -4.98
N SER A 12 30.33 41.85 -4.88
CA SER A 12 31.02 41.30 -3.72
C SER A 12 30.97 42.29 -2.56
N VAL A 13 30.34 41.91 -1.44
CA VAL A 13 30.46 42.62 -0.17
C VAL A 13 31.00 41.66 0.88
N SER A 14 32.23 41.91 1.31
CA SER A 14 32.83 41.31 2.49
C SER A 14 32.48 42.17 3.70
N ALA A 15 31.78 41.61 4.69
CA ALA A 15 31.65 42.20 6.01
C ALA A 15 31.74 41.11 7.09
N ARG A 16 32.70 41.31 8.00
CA ARG A 16 33.00 40.46 9.15
C ARG A 16 31.87 40.48 10.19
N GLY A 17 31.57 39.30 10.72
CA GLY A 17 31.40 39.01 12.14
C GLY A 17 30.44 39.85 12.96
N LEU A 18 29.21 39.34 13.12
CA LEU A 18 28.41 39.53 14.33
C LEU A 18 27.83 38.19 14.75
N ALA A 19 28.24 37.72 15.92
CA ALA A 19 27.73 36.52 16.56
C ALA A 19 26.26 36.75 16.93
N ALA A 20 25.36 36.09 16.20
CA ALA A 20 23.94 36.06 16.52
C ALA A 20 23.64 34.76 17.27
N VAL A 21 23.25 34.95 18.53
CA VAL A 21 22.54 34.05 19.43
C VAL A 21 21.81 32.92 18.70
N ALA A 22 22.11 31.68 19.11
CA ALA A 22 21.35 30.50 18.72
C ALA A 22 19.90 30.64 19.20
N GLN A 23 19.05 31.25 18.37
CA GLN A 23 17.61 31.07 18.49
C GLN A 23 17.35 29.59 18.26
N ARG A 24 17.02 28.89 19.35
CA ARG A 24 16.35 27.60 19.32
C ARG A 24 15.14 27.77 18.40
N SER A 25 15.29 27.41 17.14
CA SER A 25 14.14 27.10 16.30
C SER A 25 13.47 25.93 17.00
N GLY A 26 12.33 26.19 17.62
CA GLY A 26 11.41 25.15 18.03
C GLY A 26 11.14 24.34 16.78
N GLY A 27 11.82 23.20 16.67
CA GLY A 27 11.64 22.28 15.56
C GLY A 27 10.17 21.94 15.56
N ILE A 28 9.49 22.27 14.46
CA ILE A 28 8.20 21.66 14.18
C ILE A 28 8.55 20.18 14.03
N HIS A 29 8.36 19.43 15.12
CA HIS A 29 8.45 17.99 15.11
C HIS A 29 7.29 17.50 14.25
N THR A 30 7.55 17.36 12.95
CA THR A 30 6.67 16.65 12.03
C THR A 30 6.85 15.15 12.31
N SER A 31 6.31 14.69 13.43
CA SER A 31 6.41 13.30 13.88
C SER A 31 5.38 12.41 13.19
N VAL A 32 5.28 12.51 11.87
CA VAL A 32 4.72 11.44 11.04
C VAL A 32 5.52 11.44 9.74
N GLN A 33 6.34 10.41 9.53
CA GLN A 33 6.65 9.94 8.18
C GLN A 33 5.36 9.35 7.59
N GLY A 34 4.33 10.18 7.41
CA GLY A 34 3.23 9.85 6.54
C GLY A 34 3.87 9.82 5.16
N GLN A 35 3.95 8.64 4.55
CA GLN A 35 4.45 8.54 3.18
C GLN A 35 3.60 9.48 2.34
N ARG A 36 4.14 10.67 2.00
CA ARG A 36 3.41 11.68 1.23
C ARG A 36 2.95 11.00 -0.04
N GLN A 37 1.63 10.89 -0.19
CA GLN A 37 1.05 10.33 -1.41
C GLN A 37 1.43 11.24 -2.57
N PHE A 38 1.80 10.62 -3.68
CA PHE A 38 2.12 11.37 -4.88
C PHE A 38 0.87 12.13 -5.32
N GLY A 39 0.96 13.47 -5.38
CA GLY A 39 -0.16 14.33 -5.70
C GLY A 39 0.19 15.38 -6.75
N PRO A 40 -0.79 16.16 -7.22
CA PRO A 40 -0.59 17.18 -8.25
C PRO A 40 0.51 18.18 -7.88
N LEU A 41 0.58 18.59 -6.61
CA LEU A 41 1.63 19.49 -6.12
C LEU A 41 3.02 18.85 -6.19
N ALA A 42 3.17 17.59 -5.79
CA ALA A 42 4.46 16.87 -5.90
C ALA A 42 4.93 16.74 -7.36
N PHE A 43 3.98 16.53 -8.28
CA PHE A 43 4.27 16.53 -9.71
C PHE A 43 4.73 17.90 -10.22
N ILE A 44 4.04 18.98 -9.81
CA ILE A 44 4.39 20.37 -10.16
C ILE A 44 5.77 20.74 -9.61
N PHE A 45 6.07 20.36 -8.36
CA PHE A 45 7.39 20.57 -7.73
C PHE A 45 8.50 19.67 -8.32
N GLY A 46 8.20 18.90 -9.36
CA GLY A 46 9.20 18.27 -10.21
C GLY A 46 9.57 16.84 -9.84
N ASP A 47 8.84 16.22 -8.90
CA ASP A 47 9.02 14.84 -8.48
C ASP A 47 8.40 13.87 -9.51
N LYS A 48 8.90 13.90 -10.74
CA LYS A 48 8.39 13.11 -11.87
C LYS A 48 8.89 11.68 -11.80
N THR A 49 7.97 10.71 -11.93
CA THR A 49 8.29 9.28 -11.99
C THR A 49 9.22 8.93 -13.16
N SER A 50 9.09 9.61 -14.29
CA SER A 50 9.95 9.40 -15.47
C SER A 50 11.44 9.58 -15.19
N LYS A 51 11.82 10.44 -14.24
CA LYS A 51 13.22 10.62 -13.82
C LYS A 51 13.79 9.42 -13.07
N LYS A 52 12.92 8.64 -12.42
CA LYS A 52 13.29 7.46 -11.60
C LYS A 52 13.26 6.16 -12.41
N LEU A 53 12.63 6.16 -13.60
CA LEU A 53 12.52 4.99 -14.47
C LEU A 53 13.79 4.81 -15.31
N THR A 54 14.45 3.67 -15.18
CA THR A 54 15.63 3.29 -15.96
C THR A 54 15.28 2.21 -16.98
N LYS A 55 16.21 1.87 -17.88
CA LYS A 55 16.03 0.77 -18.86
C LYS A 55 15.77 -0.59 -18.20
N PHE A 56 16.22 -0.76 -16.96
CA PHE A 56 16.06 -1.97 -16.16
C PHE A 56 14.80 -1.97 -15.28
N SER A 57 14.04 -0.87 -15.26
CA SER A 57 12.77 -0.74 -14.53
C SER A 57 11.62 -1.41 -15.30
N LYS A 58 11.75 -2.70 -15.56
CA LYS A 58 10.72 -3.53 -16.21
C LYS A 58 10.03 -4.43 -15.20
N VAL A 59 8.72 -4.57 -15.35
CA VAL A 59 7.94 -5.54 -14.58
C VAL A 59 8.04 -6.89 -15.28
N ILE A 60 8.47 -7.90 -14.54
CA ILE A 60 8.58 -9.28 -15.04
C ILE A 60 7.53 -10.10 -14.30
N THR A 61 6.62 -10.70 -15.06
CA THR A 61 5.61 -11.63 -14.55
C THR A 61 6.02 -13.04 -14.91
N VAL A 62 6.27 -13.88 -13.90
CA VAL A 62 6.54 -15.31 -14.09
C VAL A 62 5.22 -16.05 -13.91
N ASP A 63 4.69 -16.56 -15.01
CA ASP A 63 3.45 -17.33 -15.02
C ASP A 63 3.73 -18.81 -15.32
N GLY A 64 2.85 -19.69 -14.86
CA GLY A 64 2.97 -21.13 -15.03
C GLY A 64 1.95 -21.93 -14.22
N ASN A 65 1.78 -23.19 -14.61
CA ASN A 65 0.85 -24.11 -13.95
C ASN A 65 1.19 -24.30 -12.46
N ILE A 66 0.20 -24.75 -11.69
CA ILE A 66 0.34 -25.13 -10.28
C ILE A 66 1.48 -26.18 -10.19
N CYS A 67 2.33 -26.05 -9.17
CA CYS A 67 3.52 -26.89 -8.93
C CYS A 67 4.69 -26.81 -9.93
N SER A 68 4.68 -25.87 -10.90
CA SER A 68 5.80 -25.72 -11.87
C SER A 68 7.09 -25.10 -11.27
N GLY A 69 7.13 -24.82 -9.96
CA GLY A 69 8.27 -24.19 -9.31
C GLY A 69 8.48 -22.70 -9.65
N LYS A 70 7.45 -22.04 -10.22
CA LYS A 70 7.48 -20.62 -10.65
C LYS A 70 8.01 -19.66 -9.58
N SER A 71 7.66 -19.88 -8.32
CA SER A 71 8.04 -19.01 -7.21
C SER A 71 9.55 -19.08 -6.91
N LYS A 72 10.20 -20.23 -7.16
CA LYS A 72 11.66 -20.35 -7.03
C LYS A 72 12.38 -19.62 -8.17
N LEU A 73 11.85 -19.76 -9.39
CA LEU A 73 12.37 -19.07 -10.57
C LEU A 73 12.24 -17.54 -10.41
N ALA A 74 11.10 -17.06 -9.95
CA ALA A 74 10.86 -15.63 -9.72
C ALA A 74 11.85 -15.03 -8.72
N LYS A 75 12.13 -15.74 -7.61
CA LYS A 75 13.16 -15.33 -6.63
C LYS A 75 14.55 -15.26 -7.26
N ALA A 76 14.94 -16.30 -8.00
CA ALA A 76 16.26 -16.35 -8.65
C ALA A 76 16.43 -15.24 -9.70
N ILE A 77 15.39 -14.91 -10.46
CA ILE A 77 15.42 -13.80 -11.44
C ILE A 77 15.53 -12.46 -10.71
N ALA A 78 14.74 -12.28 -9.65
CA ALA A 78 14.75 -11.05 -8.86
C ALA A 78 16.12 -10.79 -8.22
N GLU A 79 16.75 -11.81 -7.64
CA GLU A 79 18.10 -11.71 -7.05
C GLU A 79 19.17 -11.40 -8.10
N LYS A 80 19.13 -12.08 -9.26
CA LYS A 80 20.10 -11.86 -10.35
C LYS A 80 19.99 -10.47 -10.99
N LEU A 81 18.78 -9.96 -11.13
CA LEU A 81 18.51 -8.66 -11.75
C LEU A 81 18.44 -7.50 -10.74
N GLY A 82 18.57 -7.79 -9.44
CA GLY A 82 18.41 -6.80 -8.37
C GLY A 82 16.99 -6.19 -8.31
N LEU A 83 15.97 -6.94 -8.73
CA LEU A 83 14.58 -6.52 -8.70
C LEU A 83 13.91 -6.90 -7.37
N LYS A 84 12.88 -6.14 -6.99
CA LYS A 84 12.05 -6.47 -5.82
C LYS A 84 11.19 -7.69 -6.13
N HIS A 85 11.40 -8.78 -5.39
CA HIS A 85 10.55 -9.97 -5.47
C HIS A 85 9.23 -9.75 -4.73
N PHE A 86 8.11 -10.06 -5.38
CA PHE A 86 6.79 -10.13 -4.75
C PHE A 86 6.36 -11.61 -4.66
N PRO A 87 5.93 -12.11 -3.49
CA PRO A 87 5.47 -13.48 -3.36
C PRO A 87 4.14 -13.71 -4.08
N GLU A 88 3.82 -14.97 -4.35
CA GLU A 88 2.53 -15.38 -4.92
C GLU A 88 1.39 -14.96 -3.99
N ALA A 89 0.37 -14.33 -4.58
CA ALA A 89 -0.78 -13.83 -3.86
C ALA A 89 -1.69 -14.99 -3.44
N GLY A 90 -1.71 -15.29 -2.13
CA GLY A 90 -2.68 -16.18 -1.52
C GLY A 90 -3.82 -15.44 -0.82
N ILE A 91 -4.67 -16.19 -0.11
CA ILE A 91 -5.83 -15.66 0.64
C ILE A 91 -5.40 -14.54 1.62
N HIS A 92 -4.33 -14.76 2.37
CA HIS A 92 -3.83 -13.81 3.39
C HIS A 92 -2.89 -12.74 2.84
N TYR A 93 -2.80 -12.56 1.52
CA TYR A 93 -1.85 -11.61 0.95
C TYR A 93 -2.21 -10.15 1.29
N VAL A 94 -3.50 -9.84 1.38
CA VAL A 94 -4.00 -8.52 1.80
C VAL A 94 -3.57 -8.21 3.23
N ASP A 95 -3.66 -9.18 4.14
CA ASP A 95 -3.22 -9.03 5.52
C ASP A 95 -1.71 -8.87 5.63
N SER A 96 -0.94 -9.60 4.82
CA SER A 96 0.52 -9.47 4.82
C SER A 96 1.01 -8.08 4.37
N THR A 97 0.21 -7.39 3.56
CA THR A 97 0.55 -6.05 3.02
C THR A 97 -0.11 -4.90 3.76
N THR A 98 -0.99 -5.19 4.73
CA THR A 98 -1.80 -4.18 5.42
C THR A 98 -1.83 -4.46 6.92
N GLY A 99 -1.53 -3.47 7.75
CA GLY A 99 -1.51 -3.63 9.20
C GLY A 99 -0.27 -4.41 9.67
N ASP A 100 -0.47 -5.36 10.60
CA ASP A 100 0.60 -6.05 11.33
C ASP A 100 1.35 -7.12 10.51
N GLY A 101 0.90 -7.42 9.29
CA GLY A 101 1.52 -8.42 8.41
C GLY A 101 1.25 -9.88 8.78
N LYS A 102 0.51 -10.13 9.88
CA LYS A 102 0.09 -11.47 10.30
C LYS A 102 -1.17 -11.90 9.54
N PRO A 103 -1.29 -13.17 9.14
CA PRO A 103 -2.52 -13.67 8.53
C PRO A 103 -3.67 -13.59 9.53
N LEU A 104 -4.80 -13.01 9.12
CA LEU A 104 -6.01 -13.04 9.93
C LEU A 104 -6.76 -14.36 9.75
N ASP A 105 -7.72 -14.59 10.64
CA ASP A 105 -8.66 -15.69 10.48
C ASP A 105 -9.40 -15.59 9.13
N VAL A 106 -9.80 -16.76 8.61
CA VAL A 106 -10.45 -16.90 7.31
C VAL A 106 -11.77 -16.12 7.27
N GLN A 107 -12.46 -16.00 8.40
CA GLN A 107 -13.70 -15.23 8.52
C GLN A 107 -13.54 -13.74 8.15
N TYR A 108 -12.35 -13.17 8.33
CA TYR A 108 -12.07 -11.75 8.07
C TYR A 108 -11.34 -11.50 6.76
N SER A 109 -10.38 -12.38 6.43
CA SER A 109 -9.48 -12.21 5.28
C SER A 109 -10.11 -12.67 3.96
N GLY A 110 -11.14 -13.51 4.03
CA GLY A 110 -11.93 -13.96 2.90
C GLY A 110 -12.56 -15.31 3.20
N ASN A 111 -13.88 -15.40 3.07
CA ASN A 111 -14.66 -16.60 3.43
C ASN A 111 -14.35 -17.87 2.60
N CYS A 112 -13.34 -17.87 1.73
CA CYS A 112 -12.99 -18.99 0.87
C CYS A 112 -11.67 -19.64 1.29
N SER A 113 -11.67 -20.96 1.47
CA SER A 113 -10.46 -21.75 1.70
C SER A 113 -10.12 -22.60 0.48
N LEU A 114 -8.86 -22.53 0.04
CA LEU A 114 -8.37 -23.34 -1.07
C LEU A 114 -8.40 -24.84 -0.73
N GLU A 115 -8.14 -25.18 0.53
CA GLU A 115 -8.17 -26.57 1.02
C GLU A 115 -9.54 -27.20 0.80
N LYS A 116 -10.61 -26.49 1.20
CA LYS A 116 -11.98 -26.95 1.01
C LYS A 116 -12.37 -27.08 -0.46
N PHE A 117 -11.83 -26.23 -1.32
CA PHE A 117 -12.02 -26.34 -2.77
C PHE A 117 -11.36 -27.59 -3.36
N TYR A 118 -10.18 -27.97 -2.86
CA TYR A 118 -9.53 -29.20 -3.30
C TYR A 118 -10.25 -30.46 -2.82
N ASP A 119 -10.87 -30.42 -1.64
CA ASP A 119 -11.65 -31.53 -1.10
C ASP A 119 -12.95 -31.75 -1.88
N ASP A 120 -13.73 -30.68 -2.08
CA ASP A 120 -14.97 -30.74 -2.87
C ASP A 120 -15.17 -29.45 -3.70
N PRO A 121 -14.94 -29.51 -5.03
CA PRO A 121 -15.12 -28.36 -5.90
C PRO A 121 -16.60 -28.00 -6.10
N LYS A 122 -17.55 -28.86 -5.72
CA LYS A 122 -19.00 -28.63 -5.83
C LYS A 122 -19.64 -28.21 -4.52
N SER A 123 -18.83 -27.96 -3.48
CA SER A 123 -19.33 -27.48 -2.20
C SER A 123 -20.20 -26.23 -2.38
N ASN A 124 -21.35 -26.22 -1.69
CA ASN A 124 -22.31 -25.11 -1.71
C ASN A 124 -21.75 -23.83 -1.05
N ASP A 125 -20.61 -23.90 -0.37
CA ASP A 125 -20.02 -22.79 0.38
C ASP A 125 -19.30 -21.75 -0.50
N GLY A 126 -19.71 -21.61 -1.77
CA GLY A 126 -19.36 -20.46 -2.61
C GLY A 126 -17.87 -20.33 -2.89
N ASN A 127 -17.23 -21.36 -3.45
CA ASN A 127 -15.86 -21.26 -3.95
C ASN A 127 -15.79 -20.58 -5.34
N SER A 128 -16.56 -19.51 -5.57
CA SER A 128 -16.28 -18.64 -6.72
C SER A 128 -14.96 -17.94 -6.42
N TYR A 129 -13.93 -18.24 -7.21
CA TYR A 129 -12.62 -17.57 -7.21
C TYR A 129 -12.85 -16.05 -7.13
N ARG A 130 -12.78 -15.47 -5.93
CA ARG A 130 -12.71 -14.02 -5.74
C ARG A 130 -11.31 -13.62 -6.16
N LEU A 131 -11.11 -13.49 -7.47
CA LEU A 131 -9.93 -12.89 -8.05
C LEU A 131 -9.89 -11.43 -7.57
N GLN A 132 -9.20 -11.22 -6.45
CA GLN A 132 -9.01 -9.89 -5.91
C GLN A 132 -7.87 -9.23 -6.70
N SER A 133 -8.26 -8.32 -7.58
CA SER A 133 -7.37 -7.51 -8.39
C SER A 133 -6.57 -6.52 -7.55
N TRP A 134 -5.26 -6.43 -7.81
CA TRP A 134 -4.36 -5.41 -7.26
C TRP A 134 -3.66 -4.64 -8.37
N LEU A 135 -3.67 -3.30 -8.29
CA LEU A 135 -2.59 -2.39 -8.69
C LEU A 135 -3.03 -0.93 -8.46
N VAL A 136 -2.14 -0.11 -7.89
CA VAL A 136 -2.18 1.37 -7.76
C VAL A 136 -2.40 1.89 -6.33
N GLN A 137 -1.81 3.06 -6.07
CA GLN A 137 -1.68 3.76 -4.78
C GLN A 137 -2.99 3.85 -3.97
N ASP A 138 -4.12 4.01 -4.64
CA ASP A 138 -5.45 3.99 -4.01
C ASP A 138 -6.06 2.59 -4.05
N LYS A 139 -5.79 1.79 -3.01
CA LYS A 139 -6.31 0.42 -2.89
C LYS A 139 -7.84 0.38 -3.02
N LEU A 140 -8.55 1.35 -2.42
CA LEU A 140 -10.02 1.41 -2.47
C LEU A 140 -10.56 1.69 -3.87
N LYS A 141 -9.95 2.63 -4.60
CA LYS A 141 -10.40 3.02 -5.95
C LYS A 141 -10.34 1.86 -6.95
N VAL A 142 -9.36 0.98 -6.78
CA VAL A 142 -9.17 -0.22 -7.60
C VAL A 142 -10.19 -1.29 -7.22
N LEU A 143 -10.41 -1.48 -5.91
CA LEU A 143 -11.35 -2.47 -5.38
C LEU A 143 -12.81 -2.10 -5.62
N ASN A 144 -13.16 -0.84 -5.87
CA ASN A 144 -14.53 -0.40 -6.15
C ASN A 144 -15.22 -1.20 -7.26
N TYR A 145 -14.48 -1.66 -8.27
CA TYR A 145 -15.03 -2.45 -9.37
C TYR A 145 -15.18 -3.94 -9.05
N THR A 146 -14.58 -4.41 -7.96
CA THR A 146 -14.73 -5.81 -7.50
C THR A 146 -16.00 -6.00 -6.67
N THR A 147 -16.49 -4.93 -6.03
CA THR A 147 -17.71 -4.91 -5.22
C THR A 147 -18.87 -4.39 -6.07
N ILE A 148 -19.36 -5.24 -6.96
CA ILE A 148 -20.49 -4.91 -7.83
C ILE A 148 -21.79 -5.25 -7.09
N PRO A 149 -22.82 -4.39 -7.10
CA PRO A 149 -24.10 -4.66 -6.45
C PRO A 149 -24.97 -5.61 -7.27
N ILE A 150 -24.43 -6.78 -7.62
CA ILE A 150 -25.15 -7.88 -8.25
C ILE A 150 -25.33 -8.98 -7.20
N TYR A 151 -26.58 -9.35 -6.96
CA TYR A 151 -26.93 -10.35 -5.95
C TYR A 151 -26.75 -11.76 -6.52
N LEU A 152 -25.64 -12.40 -6.12
CA LEU A 152 -25.34 -13.81 -6.38
C LEU A 152 -25.32 -14.57 -5.05
N PRO A 153 -25.96 -15.75 -4.94
CA PRO A 153 -26.03 -16.49 -3.69
C PRO A 153 -24.65 -16.96 -3.17
N GLU A 154 -23.67 -17.14 -4.05
CA GLU A 154 -22.31 -17.58 -3.68
C GLU A 154 -21.44 -16.46 -3.10
N ILE A 155 -21.76 -15.19 -3.43
CA ILE A 155 -20.91 -14.03 -3.10
C ILE A 155 -21.61 -13.09 -2.11
N THR A 156 -22.94 -13.01 -2.18
CA THR A 156 -23.73 -12.08 -1.37
C THR A 156 -23.78 -12.56 0.07
N ILE A 157 -23.30 -11.73 0.97
CA ILE A 157 -23.35 -11.97 2.41
C ILE A 157 -24.57 -11.24 2.97
N GLY A 158 -25.32 -11.89 3.87
CA GLY A 158 -26.47 -11.27 4.54
C GLY A 158 -26.04 -10.13 5.48
N ALA A 159 -26.89 -9.10 5.61
CA ALA A 159 -26.58 -7.88 6.38
C ALA A 159 -26.22 -8.15 7.86
N HIS A 160 -26.89 -9.11 8.50
CA HIS A 160 -26.59 -9.48 9.89
C HIS A 160 -25.23 -10.15 10.05
N GLN A 161 -24.85 -10.99 9.10
CA GLN A 161 -23.54 -11.66 9.11
C GLN A 161 -22.44 -10.63 8.82
N SER A 162 -22.65 -9.74 7.84
CA SER A 162 -21.67 -8.69 7.54
C SER A 162 -21.47 -7.73 8.70
N ASP A 163 -22.54 -7.31 9.39
CA ASP A 163 -22.44 -6.41 10.56
C ASP A 163 -21.68 -7.09 11.71
N ARG A 164 -21.94 -8.38 11.97
CA ARG A 164 -21.21 -9.15 12.98
C ARG A 164 -19.70 -9.19 12.68
N VAL A 165 -19.33 -9.64 11.47
CA VAL A 165 -17.93 -9.76 11.05
C VAL A 165 -17.24 -8.39 11.05
N PHE A 166 -17.95 -7.32 10.64
CA PHE A 166 -17.39 -5.97 10.64
C PHE A 166 -17.08 -5.45 12.04
N ARG A 167 -17.95 -5.72 13.02
CA ARG A 167 -17.71 -5.37 14.43
C ARG A 167 -16.53 -6.14 15.00
N GLU A 168 -16.53 -7.46 14.82
CA GLU A 168 -15.43 -8.33 15.26
C GLU A 168 -14.09 -7.89 14.64
N PHE A 169 -14.07 -7.55 13.35
CA PHE A 169 -12.89 -7.03 12.67
C PHE A 169 -12.41 -5.68 13.23
N SER A 170 -13.35 -4.80 13.60
CA SER A 170 -13.04 -3.48 14.16
C SER A 170 -12.51 -3.56 15.60
N GLU A 171 -12.84 -4.64 16.31
CA GLU A 171 -12.35 -4.92 17.66
C GLU A 171 -10.93 -5.51 17.66
N LEU A 172 -10.45 -6.00 16.51
CA LEU A 172 -9.07 -6.49 16.39
C LEU A 172 -8.06 -5.37 16.68
N PRO A 173 -6.96 -5.68 17.40
CA PRO A 173 -5.94 -4.69 17.73
C PRO A 173 -5.38 -4.08 16.45
N GLY A 174 -5.25 -2.76 16.43
CA GLY A 174 -4.66 -2.04 15.29
C GLY A 174 -5.58 -1.80 14.09
N ARG A 175 -6.86 -2.18 14.16
CA ARG A 175 -7.81 -2.03 13.04
C ARG A 175 -9.03 -1.16 13.35
N LYS A 176 -9.18 -0.71 14.60
CA LYS A 176 -10.28 0.16 15.03
C LYS A 176 -10.21 1.57 14.43
N TYR A 177 -9.02 2.15 14.37
CA TYR A 177 -8.78 3.48 13.77
C TYR A 177 -7.78 3.40 12.62
N CYS A 178 -7.66 4.51 11.89
CA CYS A 178 -6.67 4.67 10.82
C CYS A 178 -5.25 4.31 11.31
N PRO A 179 -4.40 3.71 10.45
CA PRO A 179 -3.02 3.40 10.81
C PRO A 179 -2.29 4.62 11.38
N GLY A 180 -1.66 4.48 12.56
CA GLY A 180 -0.98 5.57 13.23
C GLY A 180 -1.77 6.23 14.37
N TYR A 181 -3.03 5.85 14.59
CA TYR A 181 -3.90 6.36 15.66
C TYR A 181 -4.35 5.27 16.65
N ASN A 182 -3.77 4.07 16.62
CA ASN A 182 -4.16 2.95 17.47
C ASN A 182 -3.25 2.81 18.69
N ALA A 183 -3.77 3.17 19.88
CA ALA A 183 -3.03 3.06 21.13
C ALA A 183 -2.64 1.61 21.46
N ASP A 184 -3.48 0.64 21.08
CA ASP A 184 -3.29 -0.79 21.36
C ASP A 184 -2.05 -1.38 20.66
N VAL A 185 -1.61 -0.77 19.56
CA VAL A 185 -0.40 -1.16 18.79
C VAL A 185 0.83 -0.35 19.24
N GLY A 186 0.66 0.58 20.18
CA GLY A 186 1.73 1.44 20.67
C GLY A 186 1.98 2.67 19.80
N ASP A 187 0.97 3.13 19.05
CA ASP A 187 1.08 4.39 18.31
C ASP A 187 1.29 5.57 19.27
N LYS A 188 2.34 6.35 18.99
CA LYS A 188 2.71 7.52 19.81
C LYS A 188 2.16 8.80 19.19
N TRP A 189 1.96 9.81 20.05
CA TRP A 189 1.57 11.16 19.66
C TRP A 189 0.21 11.27 18.97
N ILE A 190 -0.73 10.36 19.28
CA ILE A 190 -2.05 10.26 18.64
C ILE A 190 -2.80 11.61 18.64
N TRP A 191 -2.71 12.38 19.72
CA TRP A 191 -3.33 13.70 19.87
C TRP A 191 -2.76 14.85 19.01
N LEU A 192 -1.59 14.66 18.38
CA LEU A 192 -0.85 15.72 17.67
C LEU A 192 -0.61 15.38 16.18
N LYS A 193 -1.35 14.38 15.65
CA LYS A 193 -1.23 13.93 14.25
C LYS A 193 -2.36 14.44 13.38
#